data_AF-A0A6A1V4G2-F1
#
_entry.id   AF-A0A6A1V4G2-F1
#
_cell.length_a   1.000
_cell.length_b   1.000
_cell.length_c   1.000
_cell.angle_alpha   90.00
_cell.angle_beta   90.00
_cell.angle_gamma   90.00
#
_symmetry.space_group_name_H-M   'P 1'
#
loop_
_entity.id
_entity.type
_entity.pdbx_description
1 polymer ?
#
loop_
_entity_poly.entity_id
_entity_poly.type
_entity_poly.pdbx_seq_one_letter_code
_entity_poly.pdbx_strand_id
1 'polypeptide(L)'
;MDSSTNEVAYDHSPYLIIYKDGRVERIAGTEVAPPSRDPQTGVESKDVVISPETGVSARFYIPKTTDQTHKKLPLLVYFHGGGFCIETAFAPQYHRCVNSLMAEANAVAVSVDYRRAPEHPVPTAYHDSWTVLEWIASHVDGKGPDEWLTNYADLERVFLAGDSAGANIAHHMGLSMGVEGLDGIKLEGIVLVHPYFWGKEPIGIEGTDDEKRVKINRLWRFTCPATSGSDDPYINPASDSKLGSLGCGKVLVCVAGKDLLKDRVLQHTDVELSKDYAEQDQAELSTHSQHSSSGTSSSPSLSVISAVT
;
A
#
# COMPACT_ATOMS: atom_id res chain seq x y z
N MET A 1 -16.81 -37.37 -13.23
CA MET A 1 -16.46 -36.25 -12.34
C MET A 1 -14.98 -36.37 -12.12
N ASP A 2 -14.21 -35.49 -12.74
CA ASP A 2 -12.75 -35.60 -12.83
C ASP A 2 -12.13 -35.23 -11.48
N SER A 3 -11.45 -36.17 -10.82
CA SER A 3 -10.90 -35.97 -9.46
C SER A 3 -9.54 -35.29 -9.46
N SER A 4 -9.09 -34.77 -10.61
CA SER A 4 -7.80 -34.10 -10.83
C SER A 4 -7.81 -32.59 -10.51
N THR A 5 -8.98 -32.00 -10.26
CA THR A 5 -9.18 -30.53 -10.17
C THR A 5 -8.90 -29.90 -8.80
N ASN A 6 -8.53 -30.70 -7.79
CA ASN A 6 -8.27 -30.22 -6.42
C ASN A 6 -6.83 -30.46 -5.96
N GLU A 7 -5.90 -30.78 -6.87
CA GLU A 7 -4.49 -30.89 -6.49
C GLU A 7 -3.90 -29.52 -6.16
N VAL A 8 -3.51 -29.33 -4.90
CA VAL A 8 -2.84 -28.12 -4.41
C VAL A 8 -1.43 -28.06 -4.99
N ALA A 9 -1.11 -26.95 -5.67
CA ALA A 9 0.26 -26.63 -6.05
C ALA A 9 1.01 -26.02 -4.87
N TYR A 10 0.39 -25.03 -4.21
CA TYR A 10 0.96 -24.34 -3.07
C TYR A 10 -0.12 -23.94 -2.07
N ASP A 11 0.19 -24.15 -0.80
CA ASP A 11 -0.65 -23.75 0.32
C ASP A 11 0.02 -22.57 1.04
N HIS A 12 -0.58 -21.38 0.88
CA HIS A 12 -0.22 -20.16 1.58
C HIS A 12 -1.26 -19.81 2.66
N SER A 13 -1.86 -20.84 3.27
CA SER A 13 -2.78 -20.67 4.39
C SER A 13 -2.17 -19.83 5.52
N PRO A 14 -2.98 -18.98 6.15
CA PRO A 14 -4.44 -18.88 6.00
C PRO A 14 -4.91 -17.90 4.91
N TYR A 15 -4.05 -17.47 3.99
CA TYR A 15 -4.38 -16.38 3.06
C TYR A 15 -4.92 -16.88 1.72
N LEU A 16 -4.20 -17.78 1.05
CA LEU A 16 -4.61 -18.31 -0.24
C LEU A 16 -4.10 -19.73 -0.49
N ILE A 17 -4.82 -20.46 -1.34
CA ILE A 17 -4.40 -21.75 -1.89
C ILE A 17 -4.31 -21.60 -3.41
N ILE A 18 -3.23 -22.12 -3.98
CA ILE A 18 -2.99 -22.16 -5.42
C ILE A 18 -3.06 -23.62 -5.86
N TYR A 19 -3.91 -23.89 -6.84
CA TYR A 19 -4.10 -25.23 -7.40
C TYR A 19 -3.25 -25.44 -8.64
N LYS A 20 -2.92 -26.71 -8.96
CA LYS A 20 -2.11 -27.05 -10.14
C LYS A 20 -2.77 -26.71 -11.47
N ASP A 21 -4.10 -26.57 -11.49
CA ASP A 21 -4.87 -26.15 -12.65
C ASP A 21 -4.88 -24.61 -12.85
N GLY A 22 -4.19 -23.86 -12.00
CA GLY A 22 -4.09 -22.40 -12.04
C GLY A 22 -5.19 -21.68 -11.26
N ARG A 23 -6.17 -22.40 -10.70
CA ARG A 23 -7.19 -21.81 -9.82
C ARG A 23 -6.53 -21.27 -8.55
N VAL A 24 -7.08 -20.16 -8.04
CA VAL A 24 -6.71 -19.57 -6.76
C VAL A 24 -7.93 -19.44 -5.90
N GLU A 25 -7.80 -19.91 -4.66
CA GLU A 25 -8.77 -19.70 -3.61
C GLU A 25 -8.19 -18.71 -2.60
N ARG A 26 -8.81 -17.53 -2.50
CA ARG A 26 -8.48 -16.53 -1.46
C ARG A 26 -9.31 -16.84 -0.22
N ILE A 27 -8.66 -17.31 0.83
CA ILE A 27 -9.29 -17.71 2.10
C ILE A 27 -9.52 -16.49 3.00
N ALA A 28 -8.57 -15.55 2.99
CA ALA A 28 -8.64 -14.31 3.76
C ALA A 28 -8.47 -13.08 2.86
N GLY A 29 -8.82 -11.90 3.38
CA GLY A 29 -8.69 -10.64 2.68
C GLY A 29 -9.66 -10.45 1.51
N THR A 30 -10.84 -11.06 1.60
CA THR A 30 -11.93 -10.97 0.61
C THR A 30 -13.11 -10.16 1.12
N GLU A 31 -13.17 -9.88 2.42
CA GLU A 31 -14.22 -9.06 3.03
C GLU A 31 -14.12 -7.62 2.53
N VAL A 32 -15.28 -6.97 2.38
CA VAL A 32 -15.38 -5.57 2.00
C VAL A 32 -16.37 -4.85 2.92
N ALA A 33 -16.07 -3.60 3.25
CA ALA A 33 -16.98 -2.67 3.89
C ALA A 33 -17.54 -1.71 2.84
N PRO A 34 -18.82 -1.32 2.90
CA PRO A 34 -19.35 -0.26 2.04
C PRO A 34 -18.74 1.10 2.42
N PRO A 35 -18.72 2.06 1.49
CA PRO A 35 -18.41 3.44 1.84
C PRO A 35 -19.47 3.95 2.80
N SER A 36 -19.05 4.73 3.79
CA SER A 36 -19.93 5.18 4.86
C SER A 36 -19.46 6.51 5.45
N ARG A 37 -20.33 7.11 6.26
CA ARG A 37 -19.96 8.14 7.22
C ARG A 37 -19.66 7.47 8.56
N ASP A 38 -18.41 7.53 8.99
CA ASP A 38 -17.98 6.94 10.24
C ASP A 38 -18.53 7.77 11.42
N PRO A 39 -19.32 7.18 12.34
CA PRO A 39 -19.96 7.91 13.41
C PRO A 39 -19.00 8.36 14.53
N GLN A 40 -17.82 7.74 14.64
CA GLN A 40 -16.83 8.07 15.67
C GLN A 40 -15.93 9.22 15.21
N THR A 41 -15.44 9.13 13.98
CA THR A 41 -14.49 10.10 13.41
C THR A 41 -15.17 11.21 12.61
N GLY A 42 -16.39 10.97 12.12
CA GLY A 42 -17.10 11.88 11.23
C GLY A 42 -16.59 11.88 9.79
N VAL A 43 -15.59 11.05 9.46
CA VAL A 43 -15.04 10.89 8.12
C VAL A 43 -16.12 10.33 7.19
N GLU A 44 -16.25 10.93 6.01
CA GLU A 44 -17.12 10.44 4.95
C GLU A 44 -16.29 9.76 3.87
N SER A 45 -16.81 8.68 3.30
CA SER A 45 -16.15 7.95 2.23
C SER A 45 -17.08 7.66 1.05
N LYS A 46 -16.49 7.51 -0.14
CA LYS A 46 -17.18 7.12 -1.38
C LYS A 46 -16.26 6.31 -2.27
N ASP A 47 -16.83 5.45 -3.10
CA ASP A 47 -16.07 4.67 -4.08
C ASP A 47 -16.15 5.33 -5.46
N VAL A 48 -15.02 5.42 -6.15
CA VAL A 48 -14.88 6.08 -7.46
C VAL A 48 -14.20 5.14 -8.43
N VAL A 49 -14.81 4.91 -9.60
CA VAL A 49 -14.17 4.21 -10.71
C VAL A 49 -13.27 5.20 -11.45
N ILE A 50 -11.98 4.92 -11.47
CA ILE A 50 -10.94 5.80 -12.02
C ILE A 50 -10.73 5.50 -13.51
N SER A 51 -10.62 4.21 -13.86
CA SER A 51 -10.49 3.76 -15.24
C SER A 51 -11.58 2.73 -15.55
N PRO A 52 -12.66 3.14 -16.25
CA PRO A 52 -13.75 2.23 -16.62
C PRO A 52 -13.30 1.05 -17.50
N GLU A 53 -12.25 1.24 -18.31
CA GLU A 53 -11.73 0.23 -19.23
C GLU A 53 -11.07 -0.95 -18.49
N THR A 54 -10.41 -0.66 -17.37
CA THR A 54 -9.66 -1.64 -16.59
C THR A 54 -10.37 -2.04 -15.30
N GLY A 55 -11.36 -1.25 -14.87
CA GLY A 55 -12.04 -1.41 -13.58
C GLY A 55 -11.26 -0.86 -12.39
N VAL A 56 -10.12 -0.19 -12.61
CA VAL A 56 -9.34 0.42 -11.52
C VAL A 56 -10.20 1.45 -10.81
N SER A 57 -10.27 1.33 -9.49
CA SER A 57 -11.11 2.15 -8.63
C SER A 57 -10.36 2.55 -7.36
N ALA A 58 -10.97 3.42 -6.57
CA ALA A 58 -10.42 3.83 -5.29
C ALA A 58 -11.53 4.23 -4.33
N ARG A 59 -11.25 4.12 -3.03
CA ARG A 59 -12.10 4.70 -1.98
C ARG A 59 -11.55 6.05 -1.55
N PHE A 60 -12.38 7.07 -1.62
CA PHE A 60 -12.03 8.41 -1.19
C PHE A 60 -12.51 8.62 0.23
N TYR A 61 -11.77 9.44 0.98
CA TYR A 61 -12.07 9.79 2.36
C TYR A 61 -11.93 11.29 2.53
N ILE A 62 -12.94 11.92 3.14
CA ILE A 62 -12.90 13.32 3.51
C ILE A 62 -13.18 13.44 5.02
N PRO A 63 -12.31 14.13 5.78
CA PRO A 63 -12.51 14.29 7.20
C PRO A 63 -13.61 15.32 7.46
N LYS A 64 -14.14 15.31 8.68
CA LYS A 64 -15.06 16.36 9.11
C LYS A 64 -14.30 17.68 9.23
N THR A 65 -14.40 18.53 8.22
CA THR A 65 -13.79 19.86 8.26
C THR A 65 -14.54 20.76 9.24
N THR A 66 -13.89 21.16 10.33
CA THR A 66 -14.40 22.19 11.25
C THR A 66 -14.03 23.60 10.80
N ASP A 67 -13.14 23.70 9.80
CA ASP A 67 -12.58 24.97 9.34
C ASP A 67 -13.44 25.58 8.21
N GLN A 68 -13.99 26.76 8.48
CA GLN A 68 -14.79 27.55 7.53
C GLN A 68 -13.93 28.33 6.52
N THR A 69 -12.61 28.22 6.59
CA THR A 69 -11.68 29.02 5.79
C THR A 69 -11.57 28.60 4.32
N HIS A 70 -12.31 27.58 3.86
CA HIS A 70 -12.21 27.00 2.51
C HIS A 70 -10.79 26.55 2.13
N LYS A 71 -9.91 26.30 3.11
CA LYS A 71 -8.53 25.85 2.85
C LYS A 71 -8.53 24.38 2.43
N LYS A 72 -7.83 24.09 1.33
CA LYS A 72 -7.57 22.72 0.87
C LYS A 72 -6.65 21.98 1.85
N LEU A 73 -6.90 20.68 2.01
CA LEU A 73 -6.23 19.77 2.93
C LEU A 73 -5.16 18.94 2.20
N PRO A 74 -4.10 18.48 2.90
CA PRO A 74 -3.17 17.51 2.33
C PRO A 74 -3.88 16.30 1.72
N LEU A 75 -3.29 15.74 0.67
CA LEU A 75 -3.79 14.53 0.02
C LEU A 75 -2.89 13.35 0.33
N LEU A 76 -3.45 12.27 0.88
CA LEU A 76 -2.81 10.97 1.02
C LEU A 76 -3.29 10.02 -0.09
N VAL A 77 -2.37 9.50 -0.90
CA VAL A 77 -2.65 8.37 -1.78
C VAL A 77 -2.16 7.10 -1.09
N TYR A 78 -3.09 6.23 -0.72
CA TYR A 78 -2.81 5.03 0.06
C TYR A 78 -2.90 3.77 -0.81
N PHE A 79 -1.91 2.89 -0.67
CA PHE A 79 -1.86 1.59 -1.34
C PHE A 79 -1.90 0.50 -0.28
N HIS A 80 -2.88 -0.41 -0.37
CA HIS A 80 -3.03 -1.49 0.60
C HIS A 80 -1.97 -2.59 0.41
N GLY A 81 -1.60 -3.27 1.50
CA GLY A 81 -0.77 -4.47 1.48
C GLY A 81 -1.50 -5.73 0.98
N GLY A 82 -0.97 -6.91 1.30
CA GLY A 82 -1.55 -8.19 0.86
C GLY A 82 -0.75 -8.92 -0.21
N GLY A 83 0.57 -8.67 -0.29
CA GLY A 83 1.48 -9.41 -1.15
C GLY A 83 1.11 -9.36 -2.63
N PHE A 84 0.47 -8.28 -3.10
CA PHE A 84 -0.08 -8.11 -4.45
C PHE A 84 -1.22 -9.07 -4.83
N CYS A 85 -1.75 -9.88 -3.90
CA CYS A 85 -2.67 -10.97 -4.24
C CYS A 85 -3.96 -11.01 -3.40
N ILE A 86 -3.96 -10.48 -2.18
CA ILE A 86 -5.15 -10.43 -1.30
C ILE A 86 -5.44 -9.00 -0.87
N GLU A 87 -6.56 -8.82 -0.16
CA GLU A 87 -7.09 -7.53 0.30
C GLU A 87 -7.54 -6.60 -0.82
N THR A 88 -8.20 -5.50 -0.46
CA THR A 88 -8.69 -4.45 -1.35
C THR A 88 -8.66 -3.11 -0.61
N ALA A 89 -8.81 -2.00 -1.34
CA ALA A 89 -9.05 -0.69 -0.72
C ALA A 89 -10.34 -0.67 0.14
N PHE A 90 -11.24 -1.61 -0.10
CA PHE A 90 -12.54 -1.73 0.56
C PHE A 90 -12.51 -2.65 1.78
N ALA A 91 -11.38 -3.29 2.09
CA ALA A 91 -11.31 -4.22 3.21
C ALA A 91 -11.60 -3.50 4.54
N PRO A 92 -12.37 -4.10 5.47
CA PRO A 92 -12.80 -3.42 6.68
C PRO A 92 -11.66 -2.85 7.54
N GLN A 93 -10.51 -3.53 7.59
CA GLN A 93 -9.34 -3.09 8.34
C GLN A 93 -8.64 -1.88 7.70
N TYR A 94 -8.47 -1.86 6.37
CA TYR A 94 -7.94 -0.69 5.68
C TYR A 94 -8.92 0.47 5.76
N HIS A 95 -10.22 0.19 5.64
CA HIS A 95 -11.25 1.22 5.82
C HIS A 95 -11.18 1.90 7.19
N ARG A 96 -11.11 1.12 8.28
CA ARG A 96 -10.98 1.66 9.64
C ARG A 96 -9.66 2.40 9.87
N CYS A 97 -8.56 1.86 9.35
CA CYS A 97 -7.23 2.47 9.50
C CYS A 97 -7.17 3.83 8.79
N VAL A 98 -7.60 3.90 7.53
CA VAL A 98 -7.61 5.14 6.74
C VAL A 98 -8.62 6.15 7.31
N ASN A 99 -9.81 5.73 7.77
CA ASN A 99 -10.74 6.62 8.49
C ASN A 99 -10.05 7.28 9.69
N SER A 100 -9.45 6.48 10.56
CA SER A 100 -8.79 6.98 11.77
C SER A 100 -7.63 7.92 11.42
N LEU A 101 -6.84 7.57 10.41
CA LEU A 101 -5.72 8.39 9.96
C LEU A 101 -6.17 9.73 9.39
N MET A 102 -7.20 9.75 8.54
CA MET A 102 -7.72 10.99 7.96
C MET A 102 -8.37 11.91 8.98
N ALA A 103 -9.00 11.34 10.01
CA ALA A 103 -9.55 12.10 11.12
C ALA A 103 -8.46 12.82 11.93
N GLU A 104 -7.38 12.10 12.28
CA GLU A 104 -6.28 12.65 13.08
C GLU A 104 -5.39 13.60 12.27
N ALA A 105 -5.09 13.25 11.01
CA ALA A 105 -4.25 14.06 10.14
C ALA A 105 -4.99 15.25 9.50
N ASN A 106 -6.33 15.28 9.59
CA ASN A 106 -7.18 16.25 8.88
C ASN A 106 -6.79 16.38 7.39
N ALA A 107 -6.72 15.24 6.71
CA ALA A 107 -6.29 15.09 5.32
C ALA A 107 -7.35 14.38 4.48
N VAL A 108 -7.33 14.58 3.17
CA VAL A 108 -8.12 13.81 2.20
C VAL A 108 -7.34 12.55 1.83
N ALA A 109 -7.99 11.40 1.67
CA ALA A 109 -7.33 10.21 1.13
C ALA A 109 -7.98 9.67 -0.15
N VAL A 110 -7.12 9.09 -0.99
CA VAL A 110 -7.46 8.21 -2.10
C VAL A 110 -6.80 6.86 -1.83
N SER A 111 -7.59 5.88 -1.37
CA SER A 111 -7.13 4.50 -1.16
C SER A 111 -7.34 3.68 -2.43
N VAL A 112 -6.24 3.28 -3.06
CA VAL A 112 -6.21 2.70 -4.41
C VAL A 112 -6.57 1.22 -4.38
N ASP A 113 -7.58 0.83 -5.16
CA ASP A 113 -7.96 -0.57 -5.39
C ASP A 113 -7.28 -1.08 -6.67
N TYR A 114 -5.98 -1.36 -6.56
CA TYR A 114 -5.18 -1.84 -7.69
C TYR A 114 -5.53 -3.31 -8.01
N ARG A 115 -5.37 -3.71 -9.28
CA ARG A 115 -5.63 -5.10 -9.68
C ARG A 115 -4.56 -6.04 -9.16
N ARG A 116 -4.99 -7.26 -8.77
CA ARG A 116 -4.18 -8.21 -8.01
C ARG A 116 -3.83 -9.45 -8.82
N ALA A 117 -2.71 -10.05 -8.45
CA ALA A 117 -2.29 -11.34 -8.95
C ALA A 117 -3.18 -12.48 -8.39
N PRO A 118 -3.33 -13.58 -9.14
CA PRO A 118 -2.70 -13.86 -10.44
C PRO A 118 -3.47 -13.35 -11.66
N GLU A 119 -4.72 -12.90 -11.51
CA GLU A 119 -5.55 -12.44 -12.62
C GLU A 119 -4.89 -11.25 -13.35
N HIS A 120 -4.19 -10.42 -12.58
CA HIS A 120 -3.42 -9.29 -13.03
C HIS A 120 -2.03 -9.28 -12.36
N PRO A 121 -1.05 -10.02 -12.89
CA PRO A 121 0.27 -10.12 -12.27
C PRO A 121 1.01 -8.78 -12.30
N VAL A 122 2.02 -8.64 -11.44
CA VAL A 122 3.00 -7.56 -11.49
C VAL A 122 3.63 -7.50 -12.90
N PRO A 123 3.69 -6.32 -13.55
CA PRO A 123 3.62 -4.97 -12.98
C PRO A 123 2.24 -4.27 -12.97
N THR A 124 1.13 -5.00 -13.16
CA THR A 124 -0.20 -4.36 -13.32
C THR A 124 -0.57 -3.42 -12.16
N ALA A 125 -0.30 -3.81 -10.92
CA ALA A 125 -0.56 -2.98 -9.75
C ALA A 125 0.16 -1.62 -9.79
N TYR A 126 1.38 -1.56 -10.33
CA TYR A 126 2.12 -0.30 -10.50
C TYR A 126 1.50 0.58 -11.59
N HIS A 127 1.10 -0.02 -12.72
CA HIS A 127 0.42 0.71 -13.79
C HIS A 127 -0.93 1.28 -13.34
N ASP A 128 -1.69 0.51 -12.57
CA ASP A 128 -2.96 0.96 -12.00
C ASP A 128 -2.74 2.11 -11.03
N SER A 129 -1.72 2.01 -10.18
CA SER A 129 -1.35 3.05 -9.23
C SER A 129 -0.93 4.34 -9.92
N TRP A 130 -0.15 4.24 -10.99
CA TRP A 130 0.23 5.39 -11.81
C TRP A 130 -0.99 6.01 -12.51
N THR A 131 -1.89 5.19 -13.06
CA THR A 131 -3.15 5.65 -13.67
C THR A 131 -3.99 6.46 -12.68
N VAL A 132 -4.01 6.08 -11.40
CA VAL A 132 -4.69 6.86 -10.35
C VAL A 132 -3.99 8.19 -10.10
N LEU A 133 -2.66 8.24 -10.08
CA LEU A 133 -1.91 9.49 -9.91
C LEU A 133 -2.14 10.46 -11.09
N GLU A 134 -2.13 9.96 -12.32
CA GLU A 134 -2.49 10.74 -13.52
C GLU A 134 -3.92 11.27 -13.45
N TRP A 135 -4.86 10.44 -12.98
CA TRP A 135 -6.24 10.87 -12.80
C TRP A 135 -6.36 11.93 -11.70
N ILE A 136 -5.62 11.82 -10.59
CA ILE A 136 -5.54 12.88 -9.57
C ILE A 136 -4.99 14.17 -10.19
N ALA A 137 -3.94 14.09 -11.03
CA ALA A 137 -3.35 15.25 -11.68
C ALA A 137 -4.34 16.00 -12.60
N SER A 138 -5.34 15.31 -13.15
CA SER A 138 -6.42 15.97 -13.90
C SER A 138 -7.27 16.96 -13.09
N HIS A 139 -7.10 17.02 -11.75
CA HIS A 139 -7.81 17.93 -10.85
C HIS A 139 -7.04 19.23 -10.54
N VAL A 140 -5.80 19.39 -11.00
CA VAL A 140 -4.92 20.54 -10.68
C VAL A 140 -5.58 21.89 -10.95
N ASP A 141 -6.23 22.05 -12.09
CA ASP A 141 -6.89 23.31 -12.47
C ASP A 141 -8.27 23.52 -11.80
N GLY A 142 -8.64 22.67 -10.83
CA GLY A 142 -9.94 22.70 -10.18
C GLY A 142 -11.10 22.33 -11.10
N LYS A 143 -10.82 21.59 -12.17
CA LYS A 143 -11.80 21.17 -13.20
C LYS A 143 -11.85 19.65 -13.38
N GLY A 144 -11.31 18.91 -12.41
CA GLY A 144 -11.30 17.46 -12.49
C GLY A 144 -12.70 16.86 -12.30
N PRO A 145 -12.89 15.60 -12.72
CA PRO A 145 -14.19 14.92 -12.69
C PRO A 145 -14.75 14.69 -11.27
N ASP A 146 -13.94 14.78 -10.22
CA ASP A 146 -14.38 14.59 -8.84
C ASP A 146 -14.38 15.88 -8.01
N GLU A 147 -15.54 16.18 -7.44
CA GLU A 147 -15.74 17.38 -6.63
C GLU A 147 -14.99 17.34 -5.29
N TRP A 148 -14.72 16.16 -4.71
CA TRP A 148 -14.02 16.10 -3.43
C TRP A 148 -12.56 16.49 -3.60
N LEU A 149 -11.88 15.93 -4.60
CA LEU A 149 -10.50 16.35 -4.90
C LEU A 149 -10.42 17.81 -5.36
N THR A 150 -11.35 18.23 -6.22
CA THR A 150 -11.39 19.62 -6.71
C THR A 150 -11.54 20.63 -5.57
N ASN A 151 -12.45 20.38 -4.63
CA ASN A 151 -12.81 21.35 -3.60
C ASN A 151 -11.97 21.24 -2.32
N TYR A 152 -11.49 20.05 -1.96
CA TYR A 152 -10.88 19.81 -0.65
C TYR A 152 -9.42 19.36 -0.69
N ALA A 153 -8.91 18.82 -1.80
CA ALA A 153 -7.53 18.33 -1.86
C ALA A 153 -6.55 19.40 -2.34
N ASP A 154 -5.42 19.51 -1.63
CA ASP A 154 -4.26 20.35 -1.95
C ASP A 154 -3.22 19.50 -2.69
N LEU A 155 -3.16 19.66 -4.02
CA LEU A 155 -2.26 18.88 -4.86
C LEU A 155 -0.80 19.39 -4.81
N GLU A 156 -0.54 20.49 -4.10
CA GLU A 156 0.83 20.89 -3.75
C GLU A 156 1.31 20.22 -2.46
N ARG A 157 0.45 19.46 -1.77
CA ARG A 157 0.78 18.70 -0.54
C ARG A 157 0.30 17.26 -0.65
N VAL A 158 0.89 16.51 -1.57
CA VAL A 158 0.59 15.09 -1.78
C VAL A 158 1.57 14.21 -1.02
N PHE A 159 1.05 13.15 -0.41
CA PHE A 159 1.80 12.11 0.27
C PHE A 159 1.43 10.75 -0.34
N LEU A 160 2.41 9.87 -0.51
CA LEU A 160 2.16 8.46 -0.84
C LEU A 160 2.35 7.62 0.41
N ALA A 161 1.50 6.64 0.63
CA ALA A 161 1.68 5.71 1.73
C ALA A 161 1.19 4.31 1.38
N GLY A 162 1.71 3.32 2.09
CA GLY A 162 1.17 1.99 2.06
C GLY A 162 1.81 1.10 3.10
N ASP A 163 1.34 -0.13 3.17
CA ASP A 163 1.93 -1.19 3.99
C ASP A 163 2.31 -2.41 3.16
N SER A 164 3.36 -3.14 3.54
CA SER A 164 3.75 -4.38 2.87
C SER A 164 3.94 -4.18 1.34
N ALA A 165 3.19 -4.91 0.51
CA ALA A 165 3.17 -4.73 -0.94
C ALA A 165 2.73 -3.31 -1.36
N GLY A 166 1.80 -2.68 -0.63
CA GLY A 166 1.39 -1.31 -0.85
C GLY A 166 2.49 -0.29 -0.56
N ALA A 167 3.31 -0.52 0.47
CA ALA A 167 4.51 0.29 0.71
C ALA A 167 5.54 0.12 -0.42
N ASN A 168 5.70 -1.10 -0.95
CA ASN A 168 6.52 -1.31 -2.14
C ASN A 168 5.98 -0.50 -3.35
N ILE A 169 4.67 -0.50 -3.58
CA ILE A 169 4.03 0.34 -4.61
C ILE A 169 4.29 1.83 -4.36
N ALA A 170 4.07 2.32 -3.13
CA ALA A 170 4.29 3.71 -2.77
C ALA A 170 5.73 4.17 -3.06
N HIS A 171 6.71 3.32 -2.76
CA HIS A 171 8.11 3.57 -3.09
C HIS A 171 8.32 3.71 -4.61
N HIS A 172 7.85 2.75 -5.41
CA HIS A 172 8.00 2.79 -6.88
C HIS A 172 7.27 3.98 -7.52
N MET A 173 6.09 4.33 -7.02
CA MET A 173 5.37 5.53 -7.45
C MET A 173 6.15 6.80 -7.09
N GLY A 174 6.81 6.83 -5.93
CA GLY A 174 7.72 7.90 -5.55
C GLY A 174 8.91 8.06 -6.51
N LEU A 175 9.50 6.95 -6.97
CA LEU A 175 10.55 6.96 -8.00
C LEU A 175 10.00 7.45 -9.35
N SER A 176 8.85 6.93 -9.79
CA SER A 176 8.20 7.38 -11.03
C SER A 176 7.86 8.88 -10.98
N MET A 177 7.42 9.40 -9.83
CA MET A 177 7.18 10.84 -9.66
C MET A 177 8.45 11.68 -9.83
N GLY A 178 9.64 11.18 -9.46
CA GLY A 178 10.88 11.94 -9.66
C GLY A 178 11.52 11.77 -11.04
N VAL A 179 11.21 10.68 -11.75
CA VAL A 179 11.69 10.43 -13.13
C VAL A 179 10.76 11.03 -14.18
N GLU A 180 9.47 10.77 -14.07
CA GLU A 180 8.45 11.12 -15.07
C GLU A 180 7.78 12.45 -14.71
N GLY A 181 7.51 12.67 -13.42
CA GLY A 181 6.78 13.84 -12.93
C GLY A 181 5.29 13.80 -13.26
N LEU A 182 4.51 14.61 -12.55
CA LEU A 182 3.12 14.92 -12.88
C LEU A 182 2.93 16.43 -12.70
N ASP A 183 2.60 17.13 -13.78
CA ASP A 183 2.45 18.58 -13.76
C ASP A 183 1.41 19.01 -12.73
N GLY A 184 1.79 19.94 -11.85
CA GLY A 184 0.92 20.49 -10.82
C GLY A 184 0.69 19.61 -9.59
N ILE A 185 1.27 18.40 -9.54
CA ILE A 185 1.34 17.59 -8.33
C ILE A 185 2.72 17.74 -7.69
N LYS A 186 2.74 18.09 -6.39
CA LYS A 186 3.96 18.09 -5.58
C LYS A 186 3.90 16.98 -4.53
N LEU A 187 4.83 16.04 -4.65
CA LEU A 187 5.04 14.98 -3.67
C LEU A 187 5.88 15.49 -2.49
N GLU A 188 5.24 15.72 -1.35
CA GLU A 188 5.87 16.21 -0.12
C GLU A 188 6.57 15.10 0.66
N GLY A 189 6.04 13.88 0.64
CA GLY A 189 6.68 12.76 1.32
C GLY A 189 6.05 11.40 1.06
N ILE A 190 6.75 10.37 1.52
CA ILE A 190 6.32 8.97 1.40
C ILE A 190 6.35 8.31 2.78
N VAL A 191 5.34 7.50 3.09
CA VAL A 191 5.28 6.70 4.32
C VAL A 191 5.25 5.21 3.98
N LEU A 192 6.30 4.48 4.37
CA LEU A 192 6.47 3.06 4.09
C LEU A 192 6.32 2.25 5.37
N VAL A 193 5.25 1.46 5.48
CA VAL A 193 5.02 0.59 6.64
C VAL A 193 5.33 -0.85 6.28
N HIS A 194 6.36 -1.43 6.89
CA HIS A 194 6.81 -2.80 6.62
C HIS A 194 7.00 -3.10 5.12
N PRO A 195 7.75 -2.28 4.35
CA PRO A 195 7.80 -2.41 2.90
C PRO A 195 8.24 -3.79 2.45
N TYR A 196 7.49 -4.36 1.49
CA TYR A 196 7.76 -5.69 0.94
C TYR A 196 8.95 -5.66 -0.03
N PHE A 197 10.13 -5.49 0.54
CA PHE A 197 11.40 -5.61 -0.15
C PHE A 197 12.01 -6.97 0.12
N TRP A 198 12.66 -7.54 -0.89
CA TRP A 198 13.32 -8.84 -0.82
C TRP A 198 14.58 -8.87 -1.69
N GLY A 199 15.33 -9.96 -1.60
CA GLY A 199 16.56 -10.16 -2.35
C GLY A 199 16.94 -11.63 -2.38
N LYS A 200 17.79 -11.98 -3.33
CA LYS A 200 18.28 -13.36 -3.46
C LYS A 200 19.12 -13.77 -2.25
N GLU A 201 20.12 -12.95 -1.92
CA GLU A 201 21.02 -13.24 -0.80
C GLU A 201 20.37 -12.83 0.54
N PRO A 202 20.36 -13.73 1.54
CA PRO A 202 19.82 -13.43 2.87
C PRO A 202 20.65 -12.37 3.57
N ILE A 203 19.97 -11.48 4.31
CA ILE A 203 20.61 -10.54 5.24
C ILE A 203 19.98 -10.61 6.62
N GLY A 204 20.84 -10.55 7.65
CA GLY A 204 20.43 -10.57 9.05
C GLY A 204 19.48 -11.75 9.38
N ILE A 205 18.31 -11.44 9.93
CA ILE A 205 17.34 -12.44 10.38
C ILE A 205 16.66 -13.19 9.24
N GLU A 206 16.76 -12.70 7.99
CA GLU A 206 16.20 -13.40 6.84
C GLU A 206 16.76 -14.81 6.67
N GLY A 207 18.01 -15.05 7.10
CA GLY A 207 18.69 -16.34 7.00
C GLY A 207 18.34 -17.34 8.11
N THR A 208 17.43 -16.96 9.03
CA THR A 208 17.10 -17.79 10.21
C THR A 208 15.91 -18.74 10.00
N ASP A 209 15.16 -18.57 8.91
CA ASP A 209 13.91 -19.31 8.65
C ASP A 209 13.78 -19.66 7.16
N ASP A 210 14.38 -20.78 6.76
CA ASP A 210 14.36 -21.25 5.37
C ASP A 210 12.95 -21.49 4.82
N GLU A 211 12.03 -21.96 5.66
CA GLU A 211 10.65 -22.22 5.24
C GLU A 211 9.95 -20.91 4.86
N LYS A 212 10.09 -19.85 5.68
CA LYS A 212 9.55 -18.52 5.33
C LYS A 212 10.22 -17.93 4.09
N ARG A 213 11.54 -18.08 3.94
CA ARG A 213 12.23 -17.63 2.72
C ARG A 213 11.68 -18.29 1.47
N VAL A 214 11.46 -19.61 1.51
CA VAL A 214 10.88 -20.36 0.40
C VAL A 214 9.47 -19.86 0.10
N LYS A 215 8.64 -19.58 1.13
CA LYS A 215 7.29 -19.03 0.95
C LYS A 215 7.32 -17.64 0.30
N ILE A 216 8.19 -16.74 0.73
CA ILE A 216 8.35 -15.39 0.15
C ILE A 216 8.80 -15.46 -1.31
N ASN A 217 9.85 -16.23 -1.59
CA ASN A 217 10.35 -16.41 -2.95
C ASN A 217 9.30 -16.99 -3.90
N ARG A 218 8.50 -17.95 -3.42
CA ARG A 218 7.40 -18.54 -4.19
C ARG A 218 6.27 -17.55 -4.41
N LEU A 219 5.86 -16.83 -3.36
CA LEU A 219 4.82 -15.81 -3.46
C LEU A 219 5.22 -14.74 -4.49
N TRP A 220 6.46 -14.27 -4.46
CA TRP A 220 6.96 -13.30 -5.44
C TRP A 220 6.90 -13.83 -6.88
N ARG A 221 7.39 -15.05 -7.12
CA ARG A 221 7.33 -15.69 -8.46
C ARG A 221 5.89 -15.92 -8.92
N PHE A 222 4.98 -16.16 -7.98
CA PHE A 222 3.58 -16.31 -8.27
C PHE A 222 2.92 -14.97 -8.64
N THR A 223 3.24 -13.88 -7.93
CA THR A 223 2.69 -12.56 -8.19
C THR A 223 3.33 -11.86 -9.40
N CYS A 224 4.59 -12.19 -9.70
CA CYS A 224 5.34 -11.70 -10.85
C CYS A 224 5.92 -12.88 -11.66
N PRO A 225 5.13 -13.58 -12.49
CA PRO A 225 5.60 -14.75 -13.25
C PRO A 225 6.75 -14.44 -14.22
N ALA A 226 6.83 -13.19 -14.71
CA ALA A 226 7.87 -12.72 -15.61
C ALA A 226 9.16 -12.28 -14.88
N THR A 227 9.22 -12.42 -13.55
CA THR A 227 10.35 -11.93 -12.75
C THR A 227 11.68 -12.60 -13.11
N SER A 228 12.76 -11.83 -13.02
CA SER A 228 14.14 -12.33 -13.04
C SER A 228 14.52 -13.12 -11.76
N GLY A 229 13.65 -13.11 -10.74
CA GLY A 229 13.84 -13.81 -9.48
C GLY A 229 13.81 -12.83 -8.31
N SER A 230 14.50 -13.15 -7.24
CA SER A 230 14.46 -12.35 -6.01
C SER A 230 15.28 -11.06 -6.08
N ASP A 231 16.11 -10.87 -7.12
CA ASP A 231 16.85 -9.61 -7.37
C ASP A 231 16.19 -8.72 -8.43
N ASP A 232 14.94 -9.04 -8.78
CA ASP A 232 14.13 -8.21 -9.68
C ASP A 232 13.93 -6.81 -9.08
N PRO A 233 14.12 -5.73 -9.85
CA PRO A 233 14.02 -4.36 -9.33
C PRO A 233 12.70 -4.06 -8.61
N TYR A 234 11.60 -4.71 -9.02
CA TYR A 234 10.31 -4.51 -8.38
C TYR A 234 10.23 -5.02 -6.94
N ILE A 235 11.07 -5.96 -6.52
CA ILE A 235 11.09 -6.46 -5.14
C ILE A 235 12.40 -6.13 -4.43
N ASN A 236 13.50 -5.98 -5.17
CA ASN A 236 14.80 -5.61 -4.64
C ASN A 236 15.15 -4.18 -5.05
N PRO A 237 14.77 -3.14 -4.27
CA PRO A 237 15.04 -1.75 -4.66
C PRO A 237 16.54 -1.45 -4.76
N ALA A 238 17.42 -2.23 -4.12
CA ALA A 238 18.87 -2.07 -4.26
C ALA A 238 19.40 -2.45 -5.66
N SER A 239 18.61 -3.18 -6.46
CA SER A 239 18.94 -3.45 -7.87
C SER A 239 18.31 -2.44 -8.84
N ASP A 240 17.50 -1.49 -8.34
CA ASP A 240 16.90 -0.45 -9.18
C ASP A 240 17.90 0.71 -9.42
N SER A 241 18.26 0.90 -10.69
CA SER A 241 19.10 2.02 -11.13
C SER A 241 18.51 3.41 -10.87
N LYS A 242 17.20 3.49 -10.61
CA LYS A 242 16.46 4.74 -10.40
C LYS A 242 16.40 5.20 -8.94
N LEU A 243 17.05 4.46 -8.02
CA LEU A 243 16.99 4.71 -6.58
C LEU A 243 17.20 6.20 -6.22
N GLY A 244 18.25 6.84 -6.76
CA GLY A 244 18.54 8.27 -6.54
C GLY A 244 17.58 9.28 -7.20
N SER A 245 16.48 8.82 -7.80
CA SER A 245 15.50 9.65 -8.51
C SER A 245 14.18 9.80 -7.73
N LEU A 246 14.20 9.67 -6.40
CA LEU A 246 13.00 9.83 -5.60
C LEU A 246 12.40 11.23 -5.75
N GLY A 247 11.10 11.31 -6.08
CA GLY A 247 10.40 12.56 -6.34
C GLY A 247 10.07 13.40 -5.10
N CYS A 248 10.56 13.05 -3.92
CA CYS A 248 10.28 13.75 -2.66
C CYS A 248 11.51 13.90 -1.78
N GLY A 249 11.45 14.87 -0.86
CA GLY A 249 12.54 15.14 0.09
C GLY A 249 12.38 14.47 1.46
N LYS A 250 11.28 13.76 1.70
CA LYS A 250 10.95 13.17 3.01
C LYS A 250 10.39 11.77 2.85
N VAL A 251 10.97 10.81 3.56
CA VAL A 251 10.43 9.46 3.65
C VAL A 251 10.44 9.02 5.10
N LEU A 252 9.29 8.57 5.59
CA LEU A 252 9.16 7.88 6.86
C LEU A 252 9.09 6.38 6.59
N VAL A 253 9.96 5.61 7.25
CA VAL A 253 9.95 4.15 7.15
C VAL A 253 9.70 3.55 8.53
N CYS A 254 8.63 2.77 8.64
CA CYS A 254 8.24 2.05 9.84
C CYS A 254 8.48 0.56 9.65
N VAL A 255 9.24 -0.08 10.54
CA VAL A 255 9.50 -1.52 10.46
C VAL A 255 9.50 -2.17 11.85
N ALA A 256 8.87 -3.33 11.99
CA ALA A 256 8.71 -3.99 13.27
C ALA A 256 9.95 -4.81 13.59
N GLY A 257 10.37 -4.82 14.86
CA GLY A 257 11.62 -5.49 15.28
C GLY A 257 11.68 -6.99 14.96
N LYS A 258 10.52 -7.64 14.84
CA LYS A 258 10.34 -9.08 14.55
C LYS A 258 9.93 -9.37 13.10
N ASP A 259 9.80 -8.36 12.26
CA ASP A 259 9.48 -8.54 10.85
C ASP A 259 10.69 -9.13 10.11
N LEU A 260 10.51 -10.26 9.42
CA LEU A 260 11.58 -10.92 8.66
C LEU A 260 12.22 -10.01 7.61
N LEU A 261 11.48 -9.02 7.12
CA LEU A 261 11.94 -8.06 6.10
C LEU A 261 12.80 -6.95 6.70
N LYS A 262 12.86 -6.82 8.03
CA LYS A 262 13.44 -5.67 8.74
C LYS A 262 14.84 -5.31 8.25
N ASP A 263 15.76 -6.26 8.24
CA ASP A 263 17.16 -5.96 7.96
C ASP A 263 17.35 -5.47 6.51
N ARG A 264 16.46 -5.86 5.59
CA ARG A 264 16.44 -5.34 4.22
C ARG A 264 15.85 -3.95 4.11
N VAL A 265 14.78 -3.69 4.84
CA VAL A 265 14.24 -2.34 4.94
C VAL A 265 15.31 -1.39 5.49
N LEU A 266 16.00 -1.79 6.56
CA LEU A 266 17.09 -1.01 7.15
C LEU A 266 18.24 -0.78 6.16
N GLN A 267 18.70 -1.83 5.47
CA GLN A 267 19.74 -1.71 4.44
C GLN A 267 19.36 -0.71 3.35
N HIS A 268 18.11 -0.74 2.87
CA HIS A 268 17.62 0.19 1.87
C HIS A 268 17.56 1.63 2.41
N THR A 269 17.11 1.83 3.65
CA THR A 269 17.06 3.17 4.27
C THR A 269 18.44 3.75 4.60
N ASP A 270 19.41 2.93 4.98
CA ASP A 270 20.80 3.37 5.24
C ASP A 270 21.48 3.92 3.97
N VAL A 271 20.99 3.53 2.79
CA VAL A 271 21.45 4.03 1.50
C VAL A 271 20.83 5.41 1.16
N GLU A 272 19.68 5.78 1.73
CA GLU A 272 18.90 6.94 1.26
C GLU A 272 18.42 7.97 2.30
N LEU A 273 18.28 7.66 3.59
CA LEU A 273 17.46 8.49 4.50
C LEU A 273 18.14 8.92 5.81
N SER A 274 18.14 10.23 6.05
CA SER A 274 18.51 10.83 7.34
C SER A 274 17.46 10.48 8.40
N LYS A 275 17.78 9.43 9.17
CA LYS A 275 17.33 9.07 10.54
C LYS A 275 16.23 9.93 11.18
N ASP A 276 14.99 9.42 11.12
CA ASP A 276 14.03 9.47 12.24
C ASP A 276 13.45 8.06 12.40
N TYR A 277 14.15 7.23 13.19
CA TYR A 277 13.74 5.88 13.51
C TYR A 277 12.87 5.89 14.78
N ALA A 278 11.64 5.41 14.67
CA ALA A 278 10.85 4.99 15.82
C ALA A 278 10.78 3.47 15.84
N GLU A 279 11.58 2.83 16.71
CA GLU A 279 11.28 1.46 17.13
C GLU A 279 9.96 1.50 17.91
N GLN A 280 8.87 1.12 17.25
CA GLN A 280 7.64 0.78 17.95
C GLN A 280 7.60 -0.74 18.10
N ASP A 281 7.87 -1.19 19.33
CA ASP A 281 7.55 -2.54 19.76
C ASP A 281 6.03 -2.62 19.93
N GLN A 282 5.32 -2.93 18.85
CA GLN A 282 3.93 -3.35 18.93
C GLN A 282 3.77 -4.72 18.28
N ALA A 283 3.34 -5.66 19.10
CA ALA A 283 2.81 -6.95 18.70
C ALA A 283 1.49 -6.84 17.90
N GLU A 284 1.18 -5.69 17.28
CA GLU A 284 -0.15 -5.40 16.73
C GLU A 284 -0.19 -5.14 15.21
N LEU A 285 0.95 -5.07 14.52
CA LEU A 285 0.97 -5.03 13.04
C LEU A 285 1.42 -6.35 12.40
N SER A 286 1.93 -7.31 13.19
CA SER A 286 2.43 -8.60 12.68
C SER A 286 1.62 -9.84 13.09
N THR A 287 0.49 -9.68 13.78
CA THR A 287 -0.40 -10.80 14.13
C THR A 287 -1.87 -10.42 14.10
N HIS A 288 -2.47 -10.24 12.93
CA HIS A 288 -3.94 -10.28 12.80
C HIS A 288 -4.44 -11.48 11.98
N SER A 289 -3.57 -12.49 11.83
CA SER A 289 -3.93 -13.82 11.31
C SER A 289 -4.26 -14.84 12.42
N GLN A 290 -4.38 -14.42 13.69
CA GLN A 290 -4.89 -15.31 14.74
C GLN A 290 -6.13 -14.71 15.37
N HIS A 291 -7.19 -15.53 15.42
CA HIS A 291 -8.45 -15.24 16.10
C HIS A 291 -8.22 -14.61 17.47
N SER A 292 -8.67 -13.36 17.65
CA SER A 292 -9.11 -12.89 18.96
C SER A 292 -10.22 -11.86 18.80
N SER A 293 -11.41 -12.28 19.21
CA SER A 293 -12.56 -11.42 19.48
C SER A 293 -12.25 -10.49 20.66
N SER A 294 -11.69 -9.33 20.41
CA SER A 294 -11.70 -8.21 21.35
C SER A 294 -11.63 -6.89 20.58
N GLY A 295 -12.73 -6.14 20.62
CA GLY A 295 -12.91 -4.88 19.90
C GLY A 295 -12.11 -3.73 20.51
N THR A 296 -10.81 -3.72 20.26
CA THR A 296 -9.94 -2.55 20.45
C THR A 296 -9.54 -2.01 19.08
N SER A 297 -9.99 -0.79 18.77
CA SER A 297 -9.61 -0.06 17.57
C SER A 297 -8.11 0.23 17.62
N SER A 298 -7.34 -0.29 16.67
CA SER A 298 -5.93 0.08 16.51
C SER A 298 -5.86 1.51 15.96
N SER A 299 -5.38 2.44 16.78
CA SER A 299 -5.12 3.82 16.37
C SER A 299 -3.90 3.87 15.45
N PRO A 300 -3.89 4.73 14.41
CA PRO A 300 -2.70 4.96 13.60
C PRO A 300 -1.53 5.44 14.47
N SER A 301 -0.30 5.05 14.12
CA SER A 301 0.87 5.52 14.85
C SER A 301 1.01 7.05 14.74
N LEU A 302 1.35 7.70 15.86
CA LEU A 302 1.60 9.14 15.92
C LEU A 302 2.66 9.61 14.90
N SER A 303 3.62 8.76 14.55
CA SER A 303 4.63 9.07 13.54
C SER A 303 4.03 9.18 12.14
N VAL A 304 3.07 8.31 11.79
CA VAL A 304 2.37 8.34 10.51
C VAL A 304 1.47 9.57 10.41
N ILE A 305 0.79 9.94 11.50
CA ILE A 305 -0.01 11.17 11.59
C ILE A 305 0.89 12.40 11.38
N SER A 306 2.02 12.46 12.10
CA SER A 306 2.97 13.57 11.98
C SER A 306 3.63 13.66 10.61
N ALA A 307 3.71 12.56 9.85
CA ALA A 307 4.31 12.57 8.52
C ALA A 307 3.38 13.14 7.44
N VAL A 308 2.06 13.10 7.65
CA VAL A 308 1.02 13.53 6.69
C VAL A 308 0.44 14.92 7.04
N THR A 309 0.92 15.54 8.13
CA THR A 309 0.49 16.87 8.62
C THR A 309 1.54 17.94 8.40
#